data_AF-A0A432EHS2-F1
#
_entry.id   AF-A0A432EHS2-F1
#
_cell.length_a   1.000
_cell.length_b   1.000
_cell.length_c   1.000
_cell.angle_alpha   90.00
_cell.angle_beta   90.00
_cell.angle_gamma   90.00
#
_symmetry.space_group_name_H-M   'P 1'
#
loop_
_entity.id
_entity.type
_entity.pdbx_description
1 polymer ?
#
loop_
_entity_poly.entity_id
_entity_poly.type
_entity_poly.pdbx_seq_one_letter_code
_entity_poly.pdbx_strand_id
1 'polypeptide(L)'
;MSYVYTFLFYAATVLLAGGLARKIFIYAKTPAPLKIPTTPAPVTRTGVVYRMFKEVVLFESLFKGNKPTWLFAFLFHFGLLLVLIRHTRYFVEHVPAVITMTQWTGVYAGMAMVAGLLGLFGRRIVVDRVRYISSPSD
;
A
#
# COMPACT_ATOMS: atom_id res chain seq x y z
N MET A 1 -13.55 -5.22 -29.85
CA MET A 1 -12.37 -5.37 -28.98
C MET A 1 -11.17 -5.59 -29.88
N SER A 2 -10.14 -4.74 -29.83
CA SER A 2 -8.93 -4.90 -30.66
C SER A 2 -8.05 -6.02 -30.09
N TYR A 3 -7.54 -6.90 -30.95
CA TYR A 3 -6.59 -7.98 -30.58
C TYR A 3 -5.39 -7.46 -29.78
N VAL A 4 -4.98 -6.20 -30.01
CA VAL A 4 -3.91 -5.53 -29.28
C VAL A 4 -4.21 -5.43 -27.79
N TYR A 5 -5.42 -5.00 -27.41
CA TYR A 5 -5.79 -4.88 -25.99
C TYR A 5 -5.80 -6.24 -25.30
N THR A 6 -6.37 -7.25 -25.95
CA THR A 6 -6.40 -8.63 -25.43
C THR A 6 -5.00 -9.14 -25.16
N PHE A 7 -4.08 -8.99 -26.13
CA PHE A 7 -2.69 -9.40 -25.96
C PHE A 7 -2.01 -8.67 -24.78
N LEU A 8 -2.15 -7.35 -24.71
CA LEU A 8 -1.55 -6.55 -23.63
C LEU A 8 -2.06 -6.96 -22.25
N PHE A 9 -3.36 -7.24 -22.10
CA PHE A 9 -3.92 -7.71 -20.85
C PHE A 9 -3.33 -9.06 -20.42
N TYR A 10 -3.30 -10.04 -21.32
CA TYR A 10 -2.71 -11.35 -21.00
C TYR A 10 -1.22 -11.23 -20.66
N ALA A 11 -0.45 -10.46 -21.44
CA ALA A 11 0.96 -10.22 -21.18
C ALA A 11 1.18 -9.57 -19.80
N ALA A 12 0.42 -8.52 -19.47
CA ALA A 12 0.50 -7.84 -18.18
C ALA A 12 0.16 -8.78 -17.01
N THR A 13 -0.88 -9.62 -17.15
CA THR A 13 -1.26 -10.60 -16.11
C THR A 13 -0.16 -11.64 -15.89
N VAL A 14 0.41 -12.20 -16.96
CA VAL A 14 1.50 -13.19 -16.86
C VAL A 14 2.74 -12.59 -16.22
N LEU A 15 3.14 -11.38 -16.63
CA LEU A 15 4.28 -10.67 -16.07
C LEU A 15 4.09 -10.34 -14.59
N LEU A 16 2.91 -9.87 -14.20
CA LEU A 16 2.58 -9.56 -12.81
C LEU A 16 2.61 -10.82 -11.94
N ALA A 17 1.88 -11.87 -12.33
CA ALA A 17 1.77 -13.09 -11.54
C ALA A 17 3.10 -13.86 -11.46
N GLY A 18 3.77 -14.05 -12.61
CA GLY A 18 5.05 -14.74 -12.68
C GLY A 18 6.18 -13.98 -11.98
N GLY A 19 6.23 -12.65 -12.17
CA GLY A 19 7.19 -11.77 -11.51
C GLY A 19 7.04 -11.77 -9.99
N LEU A 20 5.79 -11.68 -9.51
CA LEU A 20 5.47 -11.74 -8.08
C LEU A 20 5.85 -13.11 -7.48
N ALA A 21 5.45 -14.22 -8.11
CA ALA A 21 5.75 -15.57 -7.65
C ALA A 21 7.27 -15.80 -7.56
N ARG A 22 8.03 -15.37 -8.58
CA ARG A 22 9.50 -15.42 -8.56
C ARG A 22 10.07 -14.64 -7.39
N LYS A 23 9.57 -13.44 -7.11
CA LYS A 23 10.08 -12.60 -6.02
C LYS A 23 9.78 -13.20 -4.64
N ILE A 24 8.57 -13.73 -4.45
CA ILE A 24 8.19 -14.47 -3.23
C ILE A 24 9.12 -15.67 -3.01
N PHE A 25 9.37 -16.47 -4.05
CA PHE A 25 10.26 -17.63 -3.96
C PHE A 25 11.68 -17.25 -3.57
N ILE A 26 12.23 -16.17 -4.15
CA ILE A 26 13.55 -15.66 -3.80
C ILE A 26 13.59 -15.26 -2.32
N TYR A 27 12.62 -14.47 -1.84
CA TYR A 27 12.60 -14.03 -0.44
C TYR A 27 12.39 -15.17 0.55
N ALA A 28 11.55 -16.16 0.21
CA ALA A 28 11.34 -17.34 1.04
C ALA A 28 12.60 -18.21 1.20
N LYS A 29 13.48 -18.23 0.20
CA LYS A 29 14.74 -18.98 0.24
C LYS A 29 15.93 -18.18 0.75
N THR A 30 15.83 -16.86 0.82
CA THR A 30 16.94 -16.01 1.27
C THR A 30 17.12 -16.18 2.78
N PRO A 31 18.27 -16.67 3.26
CA PRO A 31 18.49 -16.86 4.69
C PRO A 31 18.50 -15.50 5.40
N ALA A 32 17.86 -15.42 6.57
CA ALA A 32 17.84 -14.24 7.44
C ALA A 32 18.67 -14.51 8.71
N PRO A 33 20.01 -14.41 8.66
CA PRO A 33 20.89 -14.81 9.77
C PRO A 33 20.89 -13.85 10.97
N LEU A 34 20.25 -12.68 10.85
CA LEU A 34 20.29 -11.62 11.85
C LEU A 34 19.28 -11.85 12.99
N LYS A 35 19.79 -12.26 14.15
CA LYS A 35 19.06 -12.20 15.42
C LYS A 35 19.26 -10.82 16.05
N ILE A 36 18.51 -9.82 15.58
CA ILE A 36 18.54 -8.48 16.19
C ILE A 36 17.57 -8.50 17.38
N PRO A 37 18.04 -8.31 18.63
CA PRO A 37 17.14 -8.06 19.74
C PRO A 37 16.47 -6.71 19.50
N THR A 38 15.23 -6.74 19.05
CA THR A 38 14.43 -5.52 18.96
C THR A 38 14.18 -5.00 20.38
N THR A 39 14.19 -3.66 20.54
CA THR A 39 13.79 -2.92 21.75
C THR A 39 12.65 -3.59 22.53
N PRO A 40 12.51 -3.37 23.85
CA PRO A 40 11.56 -4.10 24.70
C PRO A 40 10.23 -4.35 24.01
N ALA A 41 10.07 -5.57 23.49
CA ALA A 41 8.88 -5.97 22.76
C ALA A 41 7.90 -6.54 23.79
N PRO A 42 6.58 -6.40 23.57
CA PRO A 42 5.61 -7.04 24.43
C PRO A 42 5.90 -8.53 24.54
N VAL A 43 6.02 -9.04 25.77
CA VAL A 43 6.31 -10.46 26.03
C VAL A 43 5.08 -11.35 25.90
N THR A 44 3.88 -10.75 25.77
CA THR A 44 2.61 -11.45 25.59
C THR A 44 2.18 -11.44 24.12
N ARG A 45 1.52 -12.52 23.67
CA ARG A 45 0.97 -12.61 22.31
C ARG A 45 0.00 -11.47 22.01
N THR A 46 -0.86 -11.13 22.96
CA THR A 46 -1.84 -10.04 22.84
C THR A 46 -1.15 -8.69 22.67
N GLY A 47 -0.08 -8.43 23.43
CA GLY A 47 0.71 -7.21 23.28
C GLY A 47 1.39 -7.11 21.92
N VAL A 48 1.92 -8.23 21.39
CA VAL A 48 2.52 -8.27 20.05
C VAL A 48 1.49 -7.95 18.97
N VAL A 49 0.31 -8.59 19.01
CA VAL A 49 -0.77 -8.34 18.04
C VAL A 49 -1.20 -6.88 18.08
N TYR A 50 -1.42 -6.31 19.28
CA TYR A 50 -1.82 -4.92 19.43
C TYR A 50 -0.76 -3.94 18.90
N ARG A 51 0.51 -4.19 19.19
CA ARG A 51 1.62 -3.38 18.66
C ARG A 51 1.65 -3.45 17.13
N MET A 52 1.58 -4.66 16.56
CA MET A 52 1.60 -4.84 15.10
C MET A 52 0.39 -4.20 14.43
N PHE A 53 -0.80 -4.30 15.02
CA PHE A 53 -2.00 -3.65 14.52
C PHE A 53 -1.81 -2.14 14.37
N LYS A 54 -1.28 -1.46 15.40
CA LYS A 54 -1.02 -0.02 15.35
C LYS A 54 0.03 0.36 14.32
N GLU A 55 1.07 -0.47 14.14
CA GLU A 55 2.09 -0.21 13.11
C GLU A 55 1.55 -0.42 11.69
N VAL A 56 0.72 -1.45 11.46
CA VAL A 56 0.21 -1.78 10.13
C VAL A 56 -0.96 -0.88 9.71
N VAL A 57 -1.88 -0.60 10.63
CA VAL A 57 -3.13 0.13 10.31
C VAL A 57 -2.96 1.63 10.49
N LEU A 58 -2.25 2.06 11.54
CA LEU A 58 -2.14 3.48 11.91
C LEU A 58 -0.75 4.06 11.66
N PHE A 59 0.24 3.26 11.27
CA PHE A 59 1.63 3.69 11.08
C PHE A 59 2.19 4.45 12.30
N GLU A 60 1.97 3.92 13.51
CA GLU A 60 2.29 4.60 14.77
C GLU A 60 3.75 5.10 14.86
N SER A 61 4.72 4.28 14.44
CA SER A 61 6.13 4.68 14.40
C SER A 61 6.37 5.86 13.46
N LEU A 62 5.75 5.84 12.27
CA LEU A 62 5.84 6.93 11.29
C LEU A 62 5.17 8.21 11.80
N PHE A 63 4.04 8.08 12.51
CA PHE A 63 3.37 9.22 13.13
C PHE A 63 4.29 9.93 14.15
N LYS A 64 5.00 9.14 14.96
CA LYS A 64 5.95 9.67 15.96
C LYS A 64 7.21 10.25 15.31
N GLY A 65 7.72 9.65 14.24
CA GLY A 65 8.98 10.06 13.61
C GLY A 65 8.85 11.16 12.55
N ASN A 66 7.76 11.19 11.78
CA ASN A 66 7.59 12.13 10.67
C ASN A 66 6.10 12.36 10.34
N LYS A 67 5.46 13.28 11.07
CA LYS A 67 4.05 13.62 10.92
C LYS A 67 3.64 14.02 9.48
N PRO A 68 4.42 14.81 8.72
CA PRO A 68 4.07 15.12 7.33
C PRO A 68 4.03 13.88 6.44
N THR A 69 5.05 13.02 6.51
CA THR A 69 5.08 11.77 5.72
C THR A 69 3.94 10.85 6.14
N TRP A 70 3.66 10.76 7.45
CA TRP A 70 2.53 10.02 7.97
C TRP A 70 1.20 10.51 7.39
N LEU A 71 0.95 11.82 7.40
CA LEU A 71 -0.31 12.40 6.90
C LEU A 71 -0.54 12.04 5.43
N PHE A 72 0.45 12.29 4.57
CA PHE A 72 0.31 12.02 3.14
C PHE A 72 0.26 10.52 2.82
N ALA A 73 1.01 9.69 3.56
CA ALA A 73 0.94 8.24 3.45
C ALA A 73 -0.44 7.71 3.87
N PHE A 74 -0.99 8.21 4.98
CA PHE A 74 -2.30 7.80 5.48
C PHE A 74 -3.42 8.23 4.52
N LEU A 75 -3.40 9.48 4.03
CA LEU A 75 -4.34 9.96 3.01
C LEU A 75 -4.31 9.10 1.74
N PHE A 76 -3.11 8.77 1.25
CA PHE A 76 -2.96 7.93 0.07
C PHE A 76 -3.50 6.51 0.30
N HIS A 77 -3.07 5.83 1.37
CA HIS A 77 -3.45 4.43 1.62
C HIS A 77 -4.92 4.28 2.00
N PHE A 78 -5.47 5.20 2.80
CA PHE A 78 -6.88 5.17 3.16
C PHE A 78 -7.77 5.49 1.95
N GLY A 79 -7.39 6.47 1.14
CA GLY A 79 -8.04 6.75 -0.14
C GLY A 79 -7.99 5.53 -1.07
N LEU A 80 -6.83 4.89 -1.20
CA LEU A 80 -6.65 3.67 -2.01
C LEU A 80 -7.56 2.55 -1.54
N LEU A 81 -7.66 2.32 -0.23
CA LEU A 81 -8.56 1.32 0.34
C LEU A 81 -10.02 1.56 -0.07
N LEU A 82 -10.52 2.79 0.10
CA LEU A 82 -11.90 3.13 -0.27
C LEU A 82 -12.14 3.01 -1.78
N VAL A 83 -11.16 3.42 -2.60
CA VAL A 83 -11.22 3.28 -4.05
C VAL A 83 -11.24 1.81 -4.45
N LEU A 84 -10.41 0.95 -3.85
CA LEU A 84 -10.42 -0.49 -4.10
C LEU A 84 -11.76 -1.13 -3.72
N ILE A 85 -12.30 -0.80 -2.54
CA ILE A 85 -13.64 -1.25 -2.12
C ILE A 85 -14.69 -0.84 -3.15
N ARG A 86 -14.65 0.41 -3.62
CA ARG A 86 -15.57 0.86 -4.68
C ARG A 86 -15.39 0.08 -5.98
N HIS A 87 -14.15 -0.23 -6.38
CA HIS A 87 -13.87 -0.97 -7.62
C HIS A 87 -14.38 -2.41 -7.59
N THR A 88 -14.54 -3.02 -6.40
CA THR A 88 -15.12 -4.38 -6.28
C THR A 88 -16.50 -4.50 -6.93
N ARG A 89 -17.25 -3.37 -7.06
CA ARG A 89 -18.55 -3.32 -7.74
C ARG A 89 -18.54 -3.84 -9.18
N TYR A 90 -17.38 -3.76 -9.85
CA TYR A 90 -17.24 -4.20 -11.24
C TYR A 90 -16.93 -5.70 -11.36
N PHE A 91 -16.68 -6.38 -10.23
CA PHE A 91 -16.35 -7.80 -10.17
C PHE A 91 -17.48 -8.65 -9.60
N VAL A 92 -18.60 -8.04 -9.22
CA VAL A 92 -19.77 -8.71 -8.65
C VAL A 92 -21.02 -8.34 -9.45
N GLU A 93 -21.87 -9.30 -9.75
CA GLU A 93 -23.11 -9.07 -10.50
C GLU A 93 -24.13 -8.29 -9.65
N HIS A 94 -24.26 -8.66 -8.37
CA HIS A 94 -25.16 -8.04 -7.42
C HIS A 94 -24.33 -7.29 -6.37
N VAL A 95 -24.33 -5.96 -6.44
CA VAL A 95 -23.51 -5.14 -5.53
C VAL A 95 -24.08 -5.18 -4.10
N PRO A 96 -23.32 -5.71 -3.12
CA PRO A 96 -23.77 -5.75 -1.73
C PRO A 96 -24.05 -4.35 -1.17
N ALA A 97 -25.03 -4.23 -0.27
CA ALA A 97 -25.43 -2.97 0.34
C ALA A 97 -24.25 -2.20 0.97
N VAL A 98 -23.31 -2.91 1.60
CA VAL A 98 -22.09 -2.32 2.19
C VAL A 98 -21.25 -1.59 1.14
N ILE A 99 -21.08 -2.16 -0.07
CA ILE A 99 -20.33 -1.51 -1.15
C ILE A 99 -21.12 -0.34 -1.75
N THR A 100 -22.44 -0.48 -1.86
CA THR A 100 -23.34 0.60 -2.32
C THR A 100 -23.27 1.81 -1.38
N MET A 101 -23.22 1.60 -0.07
CA MET A 101 -23.07 2.66 0.94
C MET A 101 -21.75 3.42 0.82
N THR A 102 -20.70 2.84 0.24
CA THR A 102 -19.40 3.51 0.03
C THR A 102 -19.30 4.31 -1.27
N GLN A 103 -20.33 4.29 -2.14
CA GLN A 103 -20.20 4.92 -3.46
C GLN A 103 -20.04 6.44 -3.40
N TRP A 104 -20.69 7.11 -2.45
CA TRP A 104 -20.60 8.57 -2.29
C TRP A 104 -19.22 9.04 -1.84
N THR A 105 -18.44 8.20 -1.14
CA THR A 105 -17.09 8.55 -0.70
C THR A 105 -16.06 8.41 -1.82
N GLY A 106 -16.40 7.76 -2.93
CA GLY A 106 -15.45 7.37 -3.97
C GLY A 106 -14.71 8.54 -4.63
N VAL A 107 -15.37 9.68 -4.84
CA VAL A 107 -14.72 10.88 -5.42
C VAL A 107 -13.78 11.51 -4.40
N TYR A 108 -14.23 11.68 -3.16
CA TYR A 108 -13.40 12.23 -2.08
C TYR A 108 -12.19 11.35 -1.76
N ALA A 109 -12.35 10.02 -1.81
CA ALA A 109 -11.27 9.07 -1.68
C ALA A 109 -10.23 9.23 -2.80
N GLY A 110 -10.67 9.41 -4.05
CA GLY A 110 -9.79 9.72 -5.17
C GLY A 110 -9.05 11.05 -4.99
N MET A 111 -9.73 12.09 -4.52
CA MET A 111 -9.10 13.38 -4.20
C MET A 111 -8.04 13.22 -3.10
N ALA A 112 -8.35 12.48 -2.03
CA ALA A 112 -7.41 12.18 -0.96
C ALA A 112 -6.18 11.39 -1.46
N MET A 113 -6.38 10.43 -2.36
CA MET A 113 -5.27 9.71 -3.01
C MET A 113 -4.37 10.65 -3.80
N VAL A 114 -4.93 11.53 -4.63
CA VAL A 114 -4.14 12.47 -5.43
C VAL A 114 -3.38 13.44 -4.52
N ALA A 115 -4.04 13.98 -3.49
CA ALA A 115 -3.39 14.86 -2.51
C ALA A 115 -2.23 14.15 -1.76
N GLY A 116 -2.47 12.92 -1.29
CA GLY A 116 -1.44 12.10 -0.65
C GLY A 116 -0.26 11.79 -1.59
N LEU A 117 -0.55 11.41 -2.83
CA LEU A 117 0.46 11.13 -3.85
C LEU A 117 1.32 12.35 -4.15
N LEU A 118 0.70 13.51 -4.41
CA LEU A 118 1.44 14.74 -4.71
C LEU A 118 2.31 15.18 -3.53
N GLY A 119 1.82 15.04 -2.30
CA GLY A 119 2.61 15.32 -1.10
C GLY A 119 3.83 14.40 -0.95
N LEU A 120 3.65 13.09 -1.16
CA LEU A 120 4.74 12.11 -1.09
C LEU A 120 5.73 12.25 -2.26
N PHE A 121 5.24 12.52 -3.46
CA PHE A 121 6.06 12.76 -4.64
C PHE A 121 6.89 14.03 -4.50
N GLY A 122 6.27 15.12 -4.02
CA GLY A 122 6.98 16.35 -3.67
C GLY A 122 8.08 16.10 -2.63
N ARG A 123 7.79 15.32 -1.58
CA ARG A 123 8.81 14.89 -0.60
C ARG A 123 9.97 14.14 -1.26
N ARG A 124 9.70 13.27 -2.23
CA ARG A 124 10.73 12.48 -2.92
C ARG A 124 11.70 13.37 -3.71
N ILE A 125 11.22 14.46 -4.29
CA ILE A 125 12.02 15.38 -5.10
C ILE A 125 12.74 16.42 -4.24
N VAL A 126 12.05 17.02 -3.26
CA VAL A 126 12.52 18.21 -2.54
C VAL A 126 13.43 17.85 -1.36
N VAL A 127 13.27 16.67 -0.76
CA VAL A 127 14.04 16.31 0.45
C VAL A 127 15.31 15.55 0.05
N ASP A 128 16.47 16.18 0.21
CA ASP A 128 17.77 15.64 -0.23
C ASP A 128 18.05 14.22 0.25
N ARG A 129 17.86 13.94 1.55
CA ARG A 129 18.08 12.60 2.11
C ARG A 129 17.20 11.52 1.47
N VAL A 130 15.99 11.89 1.03
CA VAL A 130 15.05 10.96 0.38
C VAL A 130 15.43 10.80 -1.08
N ARG A 131 15.71 11.91 -1.76
CA ARG A 131 16.16 11.92 -3.15
C ARG A 131 17.44 11.11 -3.35
N TYR A 132 18.39 11.24 -2.42
CA TYR A 132 19.68 10.54 -2.45
C TYR A 132 19.54 9.02 -2.43
N ILE A 133 18.58 8.48 -1.68
CA ILE A 133 18.33 7.03 -1.58
C ILE A 133 17.27 6.51 -2.57
N SER A 134 16.68 7.38 -3.38
CA SER A 134 15.60 6.99 -4.30
C SER A 134 16.14 6.37 -5.58
N SER A 135 15.41 5.39 -6.11
CA SER A 135 15.64 4.82 -7.43
C SER A 135 14.65 5.37 -8.47
N PRO A 136 14.94 5.28 -9.79
CA PRO A 136 13.98 5.71 -10.83
C PRO A 136 12.65 4.96 -10.82
N SER A 137 12.58 3.77 -10.21
CA SER A 137 11.34 2.99 -10.10
C SER A 137 10.48 3.35 -8.89
N ASP A 138 10.94 4.25 -8.01
CA ASP A 138 10.26 4.61 -6.76
C ASP A 138 9.24 5.75 -6.86
#